data_AF-A0A4Y7RB80-F1
#
_entry.id   AF-A0A4Y7RB80-F1
#
_cell.length_a   1.000
_cell.length_b   1.000
_cell.length_c   1.000
_cell.angle_alpha   90.00
_cell.angle_beta   90.00
_cell.angle_gamma   90.00
#
_symmetry.space_group_name_H-M   'P 1'
#
loop_
_entity.id
_entity.type
_entity.pdbx_description
1 polymer ?
#
loop_
_entity_poly.entity_id
_entity_poly.type
_entity_poly.pdbx_seq_one_letter_code
_entity_poly.pdbx_strand_id
1 'polypeptide(L)'
;MTMFAEQKIRIEVLQSQCKLYQPGDCITIDGPMIDFDRTDRVCVTALHAIYPFIFAMRKGVSPEAMGFDGKVTVQCPDYCAPVIFTVSPFTE
;
A
#
# COMPACT_ATOMS: atom_id res chain seq x y z
N MET A 1 -5.85 10.32 -24.86
CA MET A 1 -5.64 10.18 -23.40
C MET A 1 -4.26 10.70 -23.09
N THR A 2 -4.17 11.84 -22.40
CA THR A 2 -2.90 12.30 -21.86
C THR A 2 -2.40 11.22 -20.91
N MET A 3 -1.24 10.63 -21.20
CA MET A 3 -0.60 9.64 -20.34
C MET A 3 -0.19 10.34 -19.04
N PHE A 4 -1.08 10.38 -18.05
CA PHE A 4 -0.64 10.55 -16.68
C PHE A 4 0.17 9.31 -16.36
N ALA A 5 1.50 9.45 -16.32
CA ALA A 5 2.37 8.39 -15.83
C ALA A 5 1.97 8.12 -14.38
N GLU A 6 1.27 7.02 -14.15
CA GLU A 6 0.87 6.63 -12.82
C GLU A 6 2.11 6.23 -12.02
N GLN A 7 2.14 6.61 -10.75
CA GLN A 7 3.21 6.19 -9.85
C GLN A 7 3.05 4.71 -9.53
N LYS A 8 4.14 3.93 -9.61
CA LYS A 8 4.16 2.60 -9.01
C LYS A 8 4.17 2.73 -7.49
N ILE A 9 3.43 1.89 -6.80
CA ILE A 9 3.24 1.97 -5.34
C ILE A 9 3.82 0.75 -4.67
N ARG A 10 4.57 0.98 -3.60
CA ARG A 10 5.04 -0.06 -2.67
C ARG A 10 4.26 0.08 -1.37
N ILE A 11 3.70 -1.04 -0.93
CA ILE A 11 3.06 -1.18 0.37
C ILE A 11 3.95 -2.12 1.18
N GLU A 12 4.44 -1.66 2.32
CA GLU A 12 5.35 -2.43 3.18
C GLU A 12 4.75 -2.62 4.57
N VAL A 13 4.88 -3.83 5.12
CA VAL A 13 4.45 -4.13 6.49
C VAL A 13 5.45 -3.54 7.47
N LEU A 14 5.00 -2.56 8.27
CA LEU A 14 5.78 -1.96 9.34
C LEU A 14 5.71 -2.78 10.62
N GLN A 15 4.52 -3.25 10.99
CA GLN A 15 4.26 -4.05 12.19
C GLN A 15 3.15 -5.07 11.90
N SER A 16 3.23 -6.26 12.50
CA SER A 16 2.22 -7.31 12.33
C SER A 16 2.02 -8.13 13.61
N GLN A 17 0.76 -8.35 13.96
CA GLN A 17 0.32 -9.43 14.87
C GLN A 17 -0.41 -10.55 14.10
N CYS A 18 -0.52 -10.41 12.78
CA CYS A 18 -1.17 -11.39 11.92
C CYS A 18 -0.18 -12.47 11.48
N LYS A 19 -0.58 -13.75 11.56
CA LYS A 19 0.23 -14.88 11.07
C LYS A 19 0.48 -14.88 9.55
N LEU A 20 -0.28 -14.09 8.79
CA LEU A 20 -0.18 -14.01 7.34
C LEU A 20 0.83 -12.96 6.87
N TYR A 21 1.27 -12.05 7.73
CA TYR A 21 2.22 -10.99 7.39
C TYR A 21 3.36 -10.92 8.40
N GLN A 22 4.56 -10.67 7.91
CA GLN A 22 5.73 -10.37 8.73
C GLN A 22 6.24 -8.95 8.39
N PRO A 23 6.85 -8.23 9.34
CA PRO A 23 7.52 -6.95 9.04
C PRO A 23 8.49 -7.10 7.86
N GLY A 24 8.42 -6.16 6.92
CA GLY A 24 9.18 -6.16 5.68
C GLY A 24 8.51 -6.85 4.48
N ASP A 25 7.45 -7.64 4.67
CA ASP A 25 6.63 -8.13 3.55
C ASP A 25 6.12 -6.94 2.74
N CYS A 26 6.11 -7.09 1.41
CA CYS A 26 5.70 -6.03 0.50
C CYS A 26 4.64 -6.45 -0.51
N ILE A 27 3.86 -5.46 -0.96
CA ILE A 27 2.97 -5.53 -2.11
C ILE A 27 3.40 -4.43 -3.08
N THR A 28 3.61 -4.81 -4.33
CA THR A 28 4.01 -3.91 -5.40
C THR A 28 2.84 -3.75 -6.37
N ILE A 29 2.45 -2.50 -6.63
CA ILE A 29 1.35 -2.14 -7.54
C ILE A 29 1.94 -1.36 -8.72
N ASP A 30 1.71 -1.86 -9.93
CA ASP A 30 2.07 -1.20 -11.19
C ASP A 30 0.79 -0.91 -11.99
N GLY A 31 0.47 0.38 -12.09
CA GLY A 31 -0.83 0.82 -12.58
C GLY A 31 -1.97 0.12 -11.82
N PRO A 32 -2.98 -0.45 -12.50
CA PRO A 32 -4.09 -1.15 -11.83
C PRO A 32 -3.75 -2.59 -11.39
N MET A 33 -2.53 -3.07 -11.64
CA MET A 33 -2.15 -4.46 -11.46
C MET A 33 -1.24 -4.65 -10.25
N ILE A 34 -1.31 -5.83 -9.64
CA ILE A 34 -0.30 -6.30 -8.67
C ILE A 34 0.87 -6.89 -9.46
N ASP A 35 2.08 -6.45 -9.14
CA ASP A 35 3.32 -7.09 -9.60
C ASP A 35 3.60 -8.29 -8.68
N PHE A 36 3.24 -9.49 -9.15
CA PHE A 36 3.42 -10.73 -8.38
C PHE A 36 4.88 -11.18 -8.26
N ASP A 37 5.78 -10.69 -9.12
CA ASP A 37 7.20 -11.03 -9.03
C ASP A 37 7.89 -10.26 -7.89
N ARG A 38 7.33 -9.09 -7.51
CA ARG A 38 7.83 -8.21 -6.45
C ARG A 38 6.88 -8.10 -5.25
N THR A 39 5.95 -9.03 -5.10
CA THR A 39 4.97 -9.06 -4.01
C THR A 39 5.13 -10.34 -3.22
N ASP A 40 5.31 -10.21 -1.91
CA ASP A 40 5.42 -11.37 -1.02
C ASP A 40 4.04 -11.99 -0.78
N ARG A 41 3.07 -11.17 -0.34
CA ARG A 41 1.75 -11.64 0.12
C ARG A 41 0.66 -10.60 -0.09
N VAL A 42 -0.49 -11.03 -0.61
CA VAL A 42 -1.68 -10.19 -0.76
C VAL A 42 -2.84 -10.76 0.05
N CYS A 43 -3.25 -10.03 1.09
CA CYS A 43 -4.49 -10.26 1.80
C CYS A 43 -5.56 -9.32 1.27
N VAL A 44 -6.66 -9.87 0.73
CA VAL A 44 -7.76 -9.08 0.16
C VAL A 44 -8.44 -8.17 1.19
N THR A 45 -8.46 -8.57 2.46
CA THR A 45 -8.98 -7.76 3.58
C THR A 45 -8.10 -6.53 3.84
N ALA A 46 -6.78 -6.71 3.86
CA ALA A 46 -5.85 -5.59 4.02
C ALA A 46 -5.89 -4.69 2.78
N LEU A 47 -5.89 -5.29 1.57
CA LEU A 47 -5.93 -4.56 0.31
C LEU A 47 -7.16 -3.65 0.23
N HIS A 48 -8.33 -4.10 0.65
CA HIS A 48 -9.55 -3.28 0.68
C HIS A 48 -9.37 -1.99 1.49
N ALA A 49 -8.71 -2.06 2.66
CA ALA A 49 -8.48 -0.88 3.50
C ALA A 49 -7.39 0.05 2.96
N ILE A 50 -6.38 -0.50 2.27
CA ILE A 50 -5.23 0.25 1.76
C ILE A 50 -5.55 0.88 0.38
N TYR A 51 -6.47 0.28 -0.38
CA TYR A 51 -6.77 0.64 -1.77
C TYR A 51 -7.10 2.12 -2.01
N PRO A 52 -7.89 2.81 -1.16
CA PRO A 52 -8.16 4.24 -1.38
C PRO A 52 -6.88 5.08 -1.49
N PHE A 53 -5.88 4.77 -0.66
CA PHE A 53 -4.59 5.48 -0.63
C PHE A 53 -3.68 5.05 -1.78
N ILE A 54 -3.71 3.76 -2.17
CA ILE A 54 -3.03 3.28 -3.37
C ILE A 54 -3.53 4.05 -4.60
N PHE A 55 -4.85 4.14 -4.78
CA PHE A 55 -5.44 4.83 -5.91
C PHE A 55 -5.07 6.31 -5.95
N ALA A 56 -5.19 7.01 -4.81
CA ALA A 56 -4.84 8.43 -4.72
C ALA A 56 -3.35 8.67 -5.00
N MET A 57 -2.46 7.89 -4.39
CA MET A 57 -1.02 8.04 -4.56
C MET A 57 -0.55 7.69 -5.98
N ARG A 58 -1.15 6.67 -6.63
CA ARG A 58 -0.92 6.37 -8.06
C ARG A 58 -1.18 7.57 -8.96
N LYS A 59 -2.11 8.44 -8.56
CA LYS A 59 -2.48 9.67 -9.27
C LYS A 59 -1.67 10.90 -8.83
N GLY A 60 -0.66 10.71 -7.97
CA GLY A 60 0.22 11.77 -7.49
C GLY A 60 -0.37 12.64 -6.37
N VAL A 61 -1.43 12.17 -5.69
CA VAL A 61 -1.97 12.85 -4.51
C VAL A 61 -0.96 12.71 -3.36
N SER A 62 -0.62 13.84 -2.72
CA SER A 62 0.36 13.84 -1.63
C SER A 62 -0.22 13.24 -0.33
N PRO A 63 0.63 12.75 0.59
CA PRO A 63 0.20 12.31 1.92
C PRO A 63 -0.63 13.36 2.67
N GLU A 64 -0.25 14.63 2.60
CA GLU A 64 -0.91 15.75 3.28
C GLU A 64 -2.33 15.98 2.73
N ALA A 65 -2.50 15.89 1.41
CA ALA A 65 -3.81 15.98 0.78
C ALA A 65 -4.73 14.81 1.15
N MET A 66 -4.16 13.66 1.55
CA MET A 66 -4.89 12.52 2.10
C MET A 66 -5.09 12.59 3.63
N GLY A 67 -4.59 13.64 4.29
CA GLY A 67 -4.72 13.86 5.74
C GLY A 67 -3.62 13.23 6.59
N PHE A 68 -2.49 12.86 6.00
CA PHE A 68 -1.32 12.32 6.71
C PHE A 68 -0.22 13.36 6.90
N ASP A 69 0.58 13.21 7.95
CA ASP A 69 1.77 14.02 8.20
C ASP A 69 2.99 13.37 7.51
N GLY A 70 3.11 13.58 6.20
CA GLY A 70 4.24 13.13 5.38
C GLY A 70 4.31 11.64 5.04
N LYS A 71 3.78 10.75 5.89
CA LYS A 71 3.79 9.28 5.66
C LYS A 71 2.40 8.68 5.74
N VAL A 72 2.00 7.96 4.70
CA VAL A 72 0.74 7.21 4.69
C VAL A 72 0.92 5.89 5.44
N THR A 73 0.30 5.79 6.61
CA THR A 73 0.20 4.55 7.39
C THR A 73 -1.24 4.08 7.44
N VAL A 74 -1.47 2.79 7.17
CA VAL A 74 -2.82 2.22 7.12
C VAL A 74 -2.83 0.95 7.96
N GLN A 75 -3.85 0.80 8.79
CA GLN A 75 -4.05 -0.43 9.56
C GLN A 75 -4.99 -1.39 8.81
N CYS A 76 -4.67 -2.68 8.83
CA CYS A 76 -5.63 -3.74 8.50
C CYS A 76 -6.93 -3.54 9.31
N PRO A 77 -8.12 -3.73 8.70
CA PRO A 77 -9.38 -3.55 9.42
C PRO A 77 -9.65 -4.69 10.44
N ASP A 78 -8.89 -5.78 10.38
CA ASP A 78 -8.95 -6.85 11.37
C ASP A 78 -8.24 -6.41 12.67
N TYR A 79 -9.03 -6.04 13.68
CA TYR A 79 -8.52 -5.56 14.96
C TYR A 79 -7.94 -6.69 15.84
N CYS A 80 -8.30 -7.96 15.59
CA CYS A 80 -7.85 -9.08 16.41
C CYS A 80 -6.38 -9.42 16.17
N ALA A 81 -5.85 -9.04 15.00
CA ALA A 81 -4.47 -9.26 14.60
C ALA A 81 -4.01 -8.09 13.71
N PRO A 82 -3.82 -6.90 14.27
CA PRO A 82 -3.55 -5.69 13.48
C PRO A 82 -2.24 -5.82 12.71
N VAL A 83 -2.25 -5.25 11.50
CA VAL A 83 -1.08 -5.07 10.65
C VAL A 83 -1.04 -3.61 10.26
N ILE A 84 0.11 -2.96 10.45
CA ILE A 84 0.33 -1.57 10.05
C ILE A 84 1.17 -1.58 8.78
N PHE A 85 0.65 -0.98 7.73
CA PHE A 85 1.31 -0.83 6.45
C PHE A 85 1.77 0.60 6.24
N THR A 86 2.83 0.77 5.47
CA THR A 86 3.25 2.05 4.91
C THR A 86 3.11 2.03 3.41
N VAL A 87 2.51 3.08 2.86
CA VAL A 87 2.26 3.23 1.42
C VAL A 87 3.15 4.34 0.89
N SER A 88 3.94 4.07 -0.15
CA SER A 88 4.83 5.05 -0.76
C SER A 88 4.97 4.84 -2.27
N PRO A 89 5.25 5.89 -3.05
CA PRO A 89 5.71 5.73 -4.43
C PRO A 89 7.04 4.98 -4.45
N PHE A 90 7.32 4.21 -5.49
CA PHE A 90 8.65 3.67 -5.72
C PHE A 90 9.08 3.83 -7.18
N THR A 91 10.39 3.99 -7.37
CA THR A 91 11.07 3.93 -8.65
C THR A 91 11.94 2.66 -8.66
N GLU A 92 11.97 1.96 -9.79
CA GLU A 92 12.81 0.76 -9.98
C GLU A 92 14.31 1.03 -9.82
#